data_AF-A0A524HHF0-F1
#
_entry.id   AF-A0A524HHF0-F1
#
_cell.length_a   1.000
_cell.length_b   1.000
_cell.length_c   1.000
_cell.angle_alpha   90.00
_cell.angle_beta   90.00
_cell.angle_gamma   90.00
#
_symmetry.space_group_name_H-M   'P 1'
#
loop_
_entity.id
_entity.type
_entity.pdbx_description
1 polymer ?
#
loop_
_entity_poly.entity_id
_entity_poly.type
_entity_poly.pdbx_seq_one_letter_code
_entity_poly.pdbx_strand_id
1 'polypeptide(L)'
;MKRFLPIASILMILSILASGCGGASGSEVTPDMLLADGVAHMAGLAGFEFQITQEGPAVYLDTDNSVEFSSAVGHYVSPDQALTKVKISAMGMLAEITVISLQDIQWASNPLSGQFQELPDD
;
A
#
# COMPACT_ATOMS: atom_id res chain seq x y z
N MET A 1 63.01 -31.09 3.66
CA MET A 1 62.14 -30.31 2.74
C MET A 1 60.68 -30.79 2.69
N LYS A 2 60.31 -32.04 2.99
CA LYS A 2 58.91 -32.55 2.92
C LYS A 2 57.96 -32.10 4.06
N ARG A 3 58.45 -31.48 5.14
CA ARG A 3 57.64 -31.01 6.29
C ARG A 3 57.03 -29.61 6.13
N PHE A 4 57.44 -28.84 5.11
CA PHE A 4 56.95 -27.48 4.86
C PHE A 4 55.67 -27.43 4.00
N LEU A 5 55.42 -28.48 3.20
CA LEU A 5 54.23 -28.59 2.34
C LEU A 5 52.89 -28.58 3.12
N PRO A 6 52.70 -29.31 4.24
CA PRO A 6 51.42 -29.29 4.95
C PRO A 6 51.16 -27.98 5.69
N ILE A 7 52.22 -27.27 6.11
CA ILE A 7 52.11 -25.99 6.81
C ILE A 7 51.60 -24.90 5.85
N ALA A 8 52.09 -24.91 4.60
CA ALA A 8 51.64 -23.98 3.56
C ALA A 8 50.15 -24.17 3.21
N SER A 9 49.67 -25.43 3.11
CA SER A 9 48.25 -25.71 2.87
C SER A 9 47.35 -25.29 4.03
N ILE A 10 47.78 -25.48 5.28
CA ILE A 10 47.03 -25.03 6.46
C ILE A 10 46.95 -23.50 6.50
N LEU A 11 48.05 -22.80 6.20
CA LEU A 11 48.07 -21.33 6.16
C LEU A 11 47.14 -20.77 5.08
N MET A 12 47.06 -21.44 3.92
CA MET A 12 46.19 -21.05 2.82
C MET A 12 44.71 -21.26 3.15
N ILE A 13 44.36 -22.36 3.83
CA ILE A 13 42.98 -22.60 4.30
C ILE A 13 42.58 -21.57 5.36
N LEU A 14 43.51 -21.24 6.27
CA LEU A 14 43.25 -20.26 7.34
C LEU A 14 43.02 -18.83 6.81
N SER A 15 43.69 -18.46 5.71
CA SER A 15 43.53 -17.14 5.07
C SER A 15 42.21 -17.03 4.29
N ILE A 16 41.69 -18.13 3.74
CA ILE A 16 40.36 -18.18 3.13
C ILE A 16 39.26 -18.06 4.20
N LEU A 17 39.42 -18.72 5.34
CA LEU A 17 38.48 -18.63 6.47
C LEU A 17 38.42 -17.23 7.09
N ALA A 18 39.55 -16.50 7.12
CA ALA A 18 39.60 -15.14 7.66
C ALA A 18 38.92 -14.09 6.76
N SER A 19 38.81 -14.35 5.45
CA SER A 19 38.24 -13.39 4.48
C SER A 19 36.71 -13.40 4.45
N GLY A 20 36.06 -14.40 5.06
CA GLY A 20 34.59 -14.51 5.12
C GLY A 20 33.93 -13.81 6.31
N CYS A 21 34.72 -13.32 7.28
CA CYS A 21 34.23 -12.68 8.50
C CYS A 21 34.33 -11.15 8.46
N GLY A 22 34.34 -10.57 7.25
CA GLY A 22 34.06 -9.15 7.05
C GLY A 22 32.57 -8.95 7.21
N GLY A 23 32.11 -8.87 8.48
CA GLY A 23 30.72 -8.58 8.80
C GLY A 23 30.28 -7.37 8.01
N ALA A 24 29.33 -7.58 7.09
CA ALA A 24 28.66 -6.50 6.40
C ALA A 24 28.04 -5.62 7.47
N SER A 25 28.77 -4.56 7.84
CA SER A 25 28.26 -3.50 8.70
C SER A 25 27.35 -2.68 7.80
N GLY A 26 26.19 -3.25 7.46
CA GLY A 26 25.14 -2.53 6.79
C GLY A 26 24.84 -1.29 7.62
N SER A 27 24.60 -0.15 6.95
CA SER A 27 24.12 1.05 7.63
C SER A 27 22.93 0.66 8.51
N GLU A 28 22.94 1.11 9.76
CA GLU A 28 21.81 0.90 10.66
C GLU A 28 20.57 1.54 10.03
N VAL A 29 19.52 0.75 9.80
CA VAL A 29 18.26 1.22 9.24
C VAL A 29 17.40 1.73 10.39
N THR A 30 17.22 3.04 10.48
CA THR A 30 16.41 3.67 11.52
C THR A 30 14.94 3.79 11.10
N PRO A 31 13.99 3.86 12.04
CA PRO A 31 12.58 4.11 11.73
C PRO A 31 12.35 5.39 10.93
N ASP A 32 13.09 6.46 11.24
CA ASP A 32 12.99 7.75 10.54
C ASP A 32 13.41 7.64 9.07
N MET A 33 14.46 6.86 8.79
CA MET A 33 14.88 6.59 7.41
C MET A 33 13.81 5.83 6.64
N LEU A 34 13.24 4.77 7.24
CA LEU A 34 12.16 4.01 6.59
C LEU A 34 10.93 4.87 6.28
N LEU A 35 10.56 5.77 7.19
CA LEU A 35 9.45 6.67 6.98
C LEU A 35 9.75 7.68 5.87
N ALA A 36 10.94 8.30 5.89
CA ALA A 36 11.36 9.26 4.87
C ALA A 36 11.40 8.61 3.48
N ASP A 37 12.00 7.42 3.38
CA ASP A 37 12.06 6.65 2.14
C ASP A 37 10.65 6.27 1.66
N GLY A 38 9.79 5.81 2.58
CA GLY A 38 8.40 5.46 2.27
C GLY A 38 7.61 6.64 1.70
N VAL A 39 7.74 7.83 2.30
CA VAL A 39 7.09 9.06 1.80
C VAL A 39 7.60 9.42 0.41
N ALA A 40 8.92 9.42 0.21
CA ALA A 40 9.53 9.74 -1.07
C ALA A 40 9.10 8.75 -2.17
N HIS A 41 9.05 7.46 -1.85
CA HIS A 41 8.57 6.43 -2.76
C HIS A 41 7.09 6.60 -3.10
N MET A 42 6.21 6.78 -2.10
CA MET A 42 4.77 6.97 -2.32
C MET A 42 4.47 8.20 -3.18
N ALA A 43 5.16 9.32 -2.93
CA ALA A 43 4.99 10.56 -3.69
C ALA A 43 5.39 10.43 -5.17
N GLY A 44 6.29 9.50 -5.49
CA GLY A 44 6.76 9.26 -6.86
C GLY A 44 5.92 8.25 -7.66
N LEU A 45 4.90 7.62 -7.05
CA LEU A 45 4.07 6.63 -7.74
C LEU A 45 3.11 7.31 -8.73
N ALA A 46 3.05 6.76 -9.95
CA ALA A 46 2.06 7.18 -10.95
C ALA A 46 0.63 6.74 -10.59
N GLY A 47 0.49 5.75 -9.72
CA GLY A 47 -0.78 5.20 -9.27
C GLY A 47 -0.57 3.98 -8.37
N PHE A 48 -1.65 3.52 -7.75
CA PHE A 48 -1.66 2.35 -6.88
C PHE A 48 -3.06 1.73 -6.78
N GLU A 49 -3.11 0.45 -6.44
CA GLU A 49 -4.33 -0.19 -5.94
C GLU A 49 -4.39 0.00 -4.42
N PHE A 50 -5.58 0.28 -3.90
CA PHE A 50 -5.81 0.41 -2.47
C PHE A 50 -6.98 -0.47 -2.03
N GLN A 51 -6.93 -0.86 -0.76
CA GLN A 51 -8.02 -1.49 -0.05
C GLN A 51 -8.20 -0.77 1.28
N ILE A 52 -9.44 -0.36 1.56
CA ILE A 52 -9.85 0.27 2.81
C ILE A 52 -10.88 -0.65 3.45
N THR A 53 -10.67 -0.97 4.72
CA THR A 53 -11.64 -1.70 5.54
C THR A 53 -11.92 -0.85 6.78
N GLN A 54 -13.19 -0.67 7.11
CA GLN A 54 -13.58 0.00 8.35
C GLN A 54 -13.65 -1.03 9.47
N GLU A 55 -13.01 -0.70 10.59
CA GLU A 55 -13.09 -1.46 11.84
C GLU A 55 -13.48 -0.51 12.98
N GLY A 56 -14.34 -0.98 13.89
CA GLY A 56 -14.81 -0.19 15.03
C GLY A 56 -16.17 0.49 14.77
N PRO A 57 -16.42 1.68 15.33
CA PRO A 57 -17.70 2.38 15.21
C PRO A 57 -18.06 2.71 13.76
N ALA A 58 -19.35 2.59 13.42
CA ALA A 58 -19.86 2.88 12.08
C ALA A 58 -19.40 4.25 11.56
N VAL A 59 -19.02 4.28 10.29
CA VAL A 59 -18.66 5.49 9.55
C VAL A 59 -19.72 5.71 8.49
N TYR A 60 -20.31 6.90 8.46
CA TYR A 60 -21.36 7.24 7.51
C TYR A 60 -20.81 8.14 6.41
N LEU A 61 -21.30 7.92 5.18
CA LEU A 61 -20.93 8.70 3.99
C LEU A 61 -21.82 9.92 3.77
N ASP A 62 -22.86 10.08 4.59
CA ASP A 62 -23.86 11.13 4.51
C ASP A 62 -24.14 11.74 5.89
N THR A 63 -24.64 12.99 5.90
CA THR A 63 -24.95 13.72 7.14
C THR A 63 -26.11 13.12 7.92
N ASP A 64 -27.00 12.38 7.26
CA ASP A 64 -28.21 11.81 7.85
C ASP A 64 -27.95 10.42 8.47
N ASN A 65 -26.71 9.92 8.41
CA ASN A 65 -26.28 8.60 8.86
C ASN A 65 -27.11 7.46 8.25
N SER A 66 -27.47 7.59 6.96
CA SER A 66 -28.30 6.63 6.24
C SER A 66 -27.50 5.64 5.39
N VAL A 67 -26.24 5.97 5.08
CA VAL A 67 -25.31 5.19 4.25
C VAL A 67 -24.04 4.92 5.05
N GLU A 68 -23.95 3.71 5.61
CA GLU A 68 -22.78 3.25 6.35
C GLU A 68 -21.72 2.68 5.41
N PHE A 69 -20.48 3.10 5.56
CA PHE A 69 -19.31 2.59 4.86
C PHE A 69 -18.77 1.33 5.52
N SER A 70 -18.47 0.30 4.71
CA SER A 70 -17.85 -0.95 5.20
C SER A 70 -16.44 -1.16 4.65
N SER A 71 -16.29 -1.12 3.33
CA SER A 71 -14.99 -1.33 2.69
C SER A 71 -14.94 -0.72 1.31
N ALA A 72 -13.74 -0.41 0.83
CA ALA A 72 -13.50 -0.01 -0.54
C ALA A 72 -12.29 -0.75 -1.12
N VAL A 73 -12.36 -1.07 -2.41
CA VAL A 73 -11.21 -1.51 -3.20
C VAL A 73 -11.18 -0.65 -4.45
N GLY A 74 -10.03 -0.06 -4.76
CA GLY A 74 -9.95 0.85 -5.88
C GLY A 74 -8.56 1.04 -6.42
N HIS A 75 -8.50 1.81 -7.50
CA HIS A 75 -7.28 2.23 -8.15
C HIS A 75 -7.23 3.75 -8.15
N TYR A 76 -6.07 4.30 -7.85
CA TYR A 76 -5.75 5.71 -8.02
C TYR A 76 -4.68 5.86 -9.10
N VAL A 77 -4.83 6.88 -9.94
CA VAL A 77 -3.84 7.31 -10.92
C VAL A 77 -3.63 8.80 -10.74
N SER A 78 -2.37 9.18 -10.52
CA SER A 78 -1.96 10.57 -10.37
C SER A 78 -2.20 11.34 -11.67
N PRO A 79 -2.69 12.60 -11.62
CA PRO A 79 -2.89 13.41 -10.41
C PRO A 79 -4.28 13.35 -9.78
N ASP A 80 -5.29 12.81 -10.47
CA ASP A 80 -6.69 13.15 -10.15
C ASP A 80 -7.72 12.12 -10.64
N GLN A 81 -7.32 10.86 -10.83
CA GLN A 81 -8.22 9.81 -11.30
C GLN A 81 -8.34 8.70 -10.28
N ALA A 82 -9.57 8.33 -9.96
CA ALA A 82 -9.85 7.18 -9.11
C ALA A 82 -11.04 6.36 -9.63
N LEU A 83 -10.93 5.05 -9.49
CA LEU A 83 -12.03 4.11 -9.72
C LEU A 83 -12.11 3.17 -8.53
N THR A 84 -13.25 3.18 -7.85
CA THR A 84 -13.40 2.50 -6.56
C THR A 84 -14.71 1.72 -6.51
N LYS A 85 -14.66 0.50 -6.02
CA LYS A 85 -15.84 -0.25 -5.59
C LYS A 85 -15.99 -0.12 -4.09
N VAL A 86 -17.14 0.36 -3.65
CA VAL A 86 -17.44 0.64 -2.25
C VAL A 86 -18.59 -0.24 -1.80
N LYS A 87 -18.38 -0.98 -0.70
CA LYS A 87 -19.44 -1.69 0.00
C LYS A 87 -20.05 -0.79 1.05
N ILE A 88 -21.36 -0.62 0.96
CA ILE A 88 -22.15 0.21 1.85
C ILE A 88 -23.28 -0.60 2.47
N SER A 89 -23.79 -0.14 3.60
CA SER A 89 -25.07 -0.54 4.15
C SER A 89 -26.01 0.66 4.11
N ALA A 90 -27.07 0.57 3.32
CA ALA A 90 -28.06 1.64 3.17
C ALA A 90 -29.47 1.08 3.35
N MET A 91 -30.30 1.75 4.15
CA MET A 91 -31.67 1.29 4.46
C MET A 91 -31.75 -0.15 4.99
N GLY A 92 -30.71 -0.60 5.72
CA GLY A 92 -30.61 -1.98 6.23
C GLY A 92 -30.24 -3.03 5.17
N MET A 93 -29.86 -2.61 3.96
CA MET A 93 -29.40 -3.48 2.88
C MET A 93 -27.92 -3.27 2.60
N LEU A 94 -27.17 -4.37 2.47
CA LEU A 94 -25.81 -4.34 1.94
C LEU A 94 -25.84 -4.14 0.43
N ALA A 95 -25.09 -3.17 -0.07
CA ALA A 95 -24.95 -2.88 -1.48
C ALA A 95 -23.50 -2.60 -1.86
N GLU A 96 -23.17 -2.77 -3.14
CA GLU A 96 -21.90 -2.36 -3.73
C GLU A 96 -22.17 -1.26 -4.74
N ILE A 97 -21.43 -0.16 -4.65
CA ILE A 97 -21.46 0.95 -5.60
C ILE A 97 -20.09 1.13 -6.24
N THR A 98 -20.07 1.64 -7.46
CA THR A 98 -18.86 2.09 -8.14
C THR A 98 -18.78 3.60 -8.07
N VAL A 99 -17.66 4.12 -7.62
CA VAL A 99 -17.33 5.54 -7.59
C VAL A 99 -16.22 5.81 -8.59
N ILE A 100 -16.42 6.81 -9.43
CA ILE A 100 -15.46 7.30 -10.42
C ILE A 100 -15.17 8.75 -10.07
N SER A 101 -13.90 9.09 -9.89
CA SER A 101 -13.45 10.47 -9.71
C SER A 101 -12.52 10.82 -10.86
N LEU A 102 -12.82 11.91 -11.57
CA LEU A 102 -11.98 12.47 -12.62
C LEU A 102 -11.88 13.98 -12.40
N GLN A 103 -10.70 14.48 -12.06
CA GLN A 103 -10.52 15.89 -11.68
C GLN A 103 -11.46 16.25 -10.52
N ASP A 104 -12.27 17.30 -10.69
CA ASP A 104 -13.19 17.80 -9.68
C ASP A 104 -14.56 17.11 -9.74
N ILE A 105 -14.78 16.19 -10.69
CA ILE A 105 -16.10 15.58 -10.90
C ILE A 105 -16.09 14.14 -10.38
N GLN A 106 -17.12 13.81 -9.62
CA GLN A 106 -17.31 12.48 -9.08
C GLN A 106 -18.67 11.90 -9.50
N TRP A 107 -18.68 10.62 -9.85
CA TRP A 107 -19.89 9.88 -10.14
C TRP A 107 -19.98 8.64 -9.27
N ALA A 108 -21.18 8.33 -8.79
CA ALA A 108 -21.48 7.08 -8.13
C ALA A 108 -22.58 6.32 -8.86
N SER A 109 -22.46 5.01 -8.95
CA SER A 109 -23.53 4.15 -9.43
C SER A 109 -24.65 4.07 -8.40
N ASN A 110 -25.90 4.21 -8.83
CA ASN A 110 -27.04 3.92 -7.99
C ASN A 110 -27.07 2.41 -7.62
N PRO A 111 -27.20 2.04 -6.33
CA PRO A 111 -27.13 0.65 -5.91
C PRO A 111 -28.31 -0.21 -6.41
N LEU A 112 -29.43 0.40 -6.82
CA LEU A 112 -30.62 -0.29 -7.31
C LEU A 112 -30.65 -0.38 -8.84
N SER A 113 -30.33 0.73 -9.53
CA SER A 113 -30.42 0.81 -11.00
C SER A 113 -29.10 0.59 -11.74
N GLY A 114 -27.97 0.69 -11.04
CA GLY A 114 -26.63 0.66 -11.62
C GLY A 114 -26.27 1.89 -12.47
N GLN A 115 -27.18 2.86 -12.60
CA GLN A 115 -26.94 4.08 -13.38
C GLN A 115 -26.01 5.02 -12.62
N PHE A 116 -25.02 5.57 -13.32
CA PHE A 116 -24.12 6.57 -12.75
C PHE A 116 -24.82 7.92 -12.63
N GLN A 117 -24.63 8.55 -11.48
CA GLN A 117 -25.10 9.89 -11.18
C GLN A 117 -23.93 10.69 -10.63
N GLU A 118 -23.85 11.95 -11.03
CA GLU A 118 -22.86 12.89 -10.50
C GLU A 118 -23.18 13.14 -9.03
N LEU A 119 -22.16 13.04 -8.19
CA LEU A 119 -22.26 13.41 -6.79
C LEU A 119 -22.20 14.94 -6.69
N PRO A 120 -23.00 15.55 -5.79
CA PRO A 120 -22.90 16.98 -5.57
C PRO A 120 -21.50 17.36 -5.10
N ASP A 121 -21.01 18.52 -5.54
CA ASP A 121 -19.86 19.17 -4.92
C ASP A 121 -20.27 19.55 -3.48
N ASP A 122 -19.48 19.14 -2.49
CA ASP A 122 -19.71 19.46 -1.07
C ASP A 122 -19.76 20.98 -0.82
#